data_AF-Q3KEX2-F1
#
_entry.id   AF-Q3KEX2-F1
#
_cell.length_a   1.000
_cell.length_b   1.000
_cell.length_c   1.000
_cell.angle_alpha   90.00
_cell.angle_beta   90.00
_cell.angle_gamma   90.00
#
_symmetry.space_group_name_H-M   'P 1'
#
loop_
_entity.id
_entity.type
_entity.pdbx_description
1 polymer ?
#
loop_
_entity_poly.entity_id
_entity_poly.type
_entity_poly.pdbx_seq_one_letter_code
_entity_poly.pdbx_strand_id
1 'polypeptide(L)'
;MGWKGAVRSLQASARRAERNAHRRQRELEKQQKEYAKMEALEQAAYEVDVYENHIDILLSMHKECAEPVKWKRLLSNPEPRQPLKSGTLEQEATHAVATYRANFWARLFKLEARQRAVLFGKIGAAQAEDERQYQAKLDEWKTAHAEWADERDIAIRILDGDRQAKLDAIEAFESFAEISHLGSAIQMIVHEGGALEARLAIHGSDVIPTEVKSLLKSGKLSTKSMPTGLFNELH
;
A
#
# COMPACT_ATOMS: atom_id res chain seq x y z
N MET A 1 34.81 -51.16 -50.29
CA MET A 1 33.69 -50.19 -50.13
C MET A 1 33.97 -48.97 -51.00
N GLY A 2 33.25 -48.78 -52.10
CA GLY A 2 33.55 -47.73 -53.09
C GLY A 2 32.95 -46.37 -52.73
N TRP A 3 33.71 -45.29 -52.94
CA TRP A 3 33.33 -43.88 -52.74
C TRP A 3 31.91 -43.49 -53.20
N LYS A 4 31.41 -44.05 -54.31
CA LYS A 4 30.03 -43.82 -54.79
C LYS A 4 28.94 -44.31 -53.82
N GLY A 5 29.20 -45.36 -53.05
CA GLY A 5 28.28 -45.86 -52.00
C GLY A 5 28.24 -44.93 -50.79
N ALA A 6 29.39 -44.35 -50.41
CA ALA A 6 29.49 -43.35 -49.36
C ALA A 6 28.77 -42.04 -49.72
N VAL A 7 28.85 -41.59 -50.99
CA VAL A 7 28.10 -40.40 -51.46
C VAL A 7 26.58 -40.62 -51.39
N ARG A 8 26.10 -41.81 -51.77
CA ARG A 8 24.66 -42.15 -51.69
C ARG A 8 24.17 -42.26 -50.25
N SER A 9 24.97 -42.82 -49.35
CA SER A 9 24.60 -42.89 -47.93
C SER A 9 24.58 -41.50 -47.28
N LEU A 10 25.52 -40.61 -47.63
CA LEU A 10 25.51 -39.21 -47.22
C LEU A 10 24.28 -38.47 -47.75
N GLN A 11 23.92 -38.64 -49.02
CA GLN A 11 22.73 -38.01 -49.61
C GLN A 11 21.42 -38.55 -49.01
N ALA A 12 21.35 -39.86 -48.73
CA ALA A 12 20.23 -40.46 -48.04
C ALA A 12 20.12 -39.98 -46.58
N SER A 13 21.25 -39.79 -45.90
CA SER A 13 21.33 -39.20 -44.56
C SER A 13 20.84 -37.75 -44.58
N ALA A 14 21.29 -36.93 -45.53
CA ALA A 14 20.86 -35.55 -45.70
C ALA A 14 19.33 -35.44 -45.94
N ARG A 15 18.78 -36.26 -46.84
CA ARG A 15 17.32 -36.32 -47.07
C ARG A 15 16.52 -36.79 -45.85
N ARG A 16 17.09 -37.66 -45.00
CA ARG A 16 16.46 -38.07 -43.73
C ARG A 16 16.50 -36.92 -42.73
N ALA A 17 17.62 -36.22 -42.62
CA ALA A 17 17.78 -35.05 -41.76
C ALA A 17 16.78 -33.94 -42.13
N GLU A 18 16.64 -33.63 -43.43
CA GLU A 18 15.69 -32.65 -43.96
C GLU A 18 14.23 -33.02 -43.63
N ARG A 19 13.83 -34.28 -43.85
CA ARG A 19 12.47 -34.74 -43.47
C ARG A 19 12.23 -34.67 -41.96
N ASN A 20 13.23 -35.01 -41.15
CA ASN A 20 13.12 -34.92 -39.69
C ASN A 20 13.01 -33.45 -39.23
N ALA A 21 13.76 -32.54 -39.87
CA ALA A 21 13.65 -31.10 -39.62
C ALA A 21 12.25 -30.57 -39.96
N HIS A 22 11.69 -30.95 -41.13
CA HIS A 22 10.32 -30.58 -41.49
C HIS A 22 9.25 -31.19 -40.59
N ARG A 23 9.42 -32.43 -40.12
CA ARG A 23 8.51 -33.03 -39.12
C ARG A 23 8.52 -32.26 -37.82
N ARG A 24 9.72 -31.97 -37.29
CA ARG A 24 9.89 -31.17 -36.08
C ARG A 24 9.31 -29.77 -36.24
N GLN A 25 9.50 -29.12 -37.39
CA GLN A 25 8.91 -27.83 -37.70
C GLN A 25 7.38 -27.89 -37.62
N ARG A 26 6.73 -28.89 -38.24
CA ARG A 26 5.27 -29.07 -38.18
C ARG A 26 4.75 -29.36 -36.78
N GLU A 27 5.50 -30.14 -35.99
CA GLU A 27 5.17 -30.41 -34.58
C GLU A 27 5.23 -29.12 -33.74
N LEU A 28 6.28 -28.32 -33.91
CA LEU A 28 6.42 -27.02 -33.26
C LEU A 28 5.31 -26.05 -33.69
N GLU A 29 4.97 -25.99 -34.97
CA GLU A 29 3.84 -25.18 -35.47
C GLU A 29 2.50 -25.62 -34.88
N LYS A 30 2.28 -26.92 -34.69
CA LYS A 30 1.07 -27.44 -34.04
C LYS A 30 1.02 -27.05 -32.57
N GLN A 31 2.13 -27.22 -31.83
CA GLN A 31 2.23 -26.80 -30.44
C GLN A 31 2.00 -25.29 -30.30
N GLN A 32 2.60 -24.49 -31.18
CA GLN A 32 2.42 -23.03 -31.19
C GLN A 32 0.94 -22.65 -31.37
N LYS A 33 0.21 -23.33 -32.27
CA LYS A 33 -1.23 -23.10 -32.46
C LYS A 33 -2.05 -23.49 -31.24
N GLU A 34 -1.67 -24.56 -30.55
CA GLU A 34 -2.34 -24.99 -29.31
C GLU A 34 -2.09 -23.97 -28.19
N TYR A 35 -0.86 -23.50 -28.00
CA TYR A 35 -0.54 -22.44 -27.04
C TYR A 35 -1.29 -21.14 -27.34
N ALA A 36 -1.25 -20.66 -28.58
CA ALA A 36 -1.97 -19.45 -28.98
C ALA A 36 -3.48 -19.58 -28.77
N LYS A 37 -4.05 -20.78 -28.94
CA LYS A 37 -5.46 -21.02 -28.64
C LYS A 37 -5.75 -20.95 -27.15
N MET A 38 -4.89 -21.51 -26.30
CA MET A 38 -5.06 -21.45 -24.85
C MET A 38 -4.96 -20.00 -24.35
N GLU A 39 -3.93 -19.29 -24.79
CA GLU A 39 -3.72 -17.86 -24.48
C GLU A 39 -4.93 -17.01 -24.89
N ALA A 40 -5.47 -17.23 -26.09
CA ALA A 40 -6.66 -16.49 -26.55
C ALA A 40 -7.93 -16.79 -25.72
N LEU A 41 -8.07 -17.99 -25.16
CA LEU A 41 -9.19 -18.34 -24.28
C LEU A 41 -9.01 -17.73 -22.88
N GLU A 42 -7.79 -17.72 -22.36
CA GLU A 42 -7.45 -17.09 -21.08
C GLU A 42 -7.65 -15.57 -21.16
N GLN A 43 -7.18 -14.94 -22.23
CA GLN A 43 -7.39 -13.52 -22.47
C GLN A 43 -8.88 -13.19 -22.59
N ALA A 44 -9.66 -14.01 -23.30
CA ALA A 44 -11.10 -13.84 -23.40
C ALA A 44 -11.81 -13.91 -22.04
N ALA A 45 -11.42 -14.86 -21.18
CA ALA A 45 -11.96 -14.98 -19.82
C ALA A 45 -11.62 -13.75 -18.98
N TYR A 46 -10.34 -13.35 -18.99
CA TYR A 46 -9.88 -12.17 -18.26
C TYR A 46 -10.61 -10.89 -18.69
N GLU A 47 -10.85 -10.70 -19.99
CA GLU A 47 -11.59 -9.53 -20.48
C GLU A 47 -13.05 -9.50 -20.01
N VAL A 48 -13.68 -10.66 -19.81
CA VAL A 48 -15.03 -10.74 -19.24
C VAL A 48 -14.98 -10.45 -17.74
N ASP A 49 -14.01 -11.01 -17.01
CA ASP A 49 -13.84 -10.74 -15.58
C ASP A 49 -13.62 -9.24 -15.31
N VAL A 50 -12.80 -8.57 -16.13
CA VAL A 50 -12.57 -7.12 -16.04
C VAL A 50 -13.86 -6.34 -16.29
N TYR A 51 -14.66 -6.76 -17.28
CA TYR A 51 -15.95 -6.14 -17.57
C TYR A 51 -16.95 -6.35 -16.42
N GLU A 52 -17.10 -7.57 -15.93
CA GLU A 52 -18.02 -7.88 -14.83
C GLU A 52 -17.63 -7.13 -13.56
N ASN A 53 -16.35 -7.10 -13.21
CA ASN A 53 -15.83 -6.31 -12.10
C ASN A 53 -16.11 -4.81 -12.26
N HIS A 54 -15.97 -4.27 -13.48
CA HIS A 54 -16.31 -2.86 -13.74
C HIS A 54 -17.79 -2.58 -13.49
N ILE A 55 -18.70 -3.46 -13.95
CA ILE A 55 -20.13 -3.33 -13.69
C ILE A 55 -20.44 -3.45 -12.19
N ASP A 56 -19.78 -4.37 -11.48
CA ASP A 56 -19.97 -4.56 -10.05
C ASP A 56 -19.55 -3.32 -9.26
N ILE A 57 -18.42 -2.69 -9.58
CA ILE A 57 -17.98 -1.43 -8.95
C ILE A 57 -19.04 -0.33 -9.11
N LEU A 58 -19.60 -0.17 -10.32
CA LEU A 58 -20.67 0.81 -10.57
C LEU A 58 -21.91 0.54 -9.71
N LEU A 59 -22.24 -0.74 -9.49
CA LEU A 59 -23.42 -1.17 -8.76
C LEU A 59 -23.22 -1.34 -7.24
N SER A 60 -21.99 -1.40 -6.73
CA SER A 60 -21.69 -1.65 -5.31
C SER A 60 -21.28 -0.41 -4.53
N MET A 61 -20.88 0.67 -5.21
CA MET A 61 -20.41 1.92 -4.57
C MET A 61 -21.33 2.45 -3.47
N HIS A 62 -22.65 2.38 -3.63
CA HIS A 62 -23.62 2.85 -2.62
C HIS A 62 -23.98 1.80 -1.56
N LYS A 63 -23.53 0.55 -1.73
CA LYS A 63 -23.79 -0.58 -0.82
C LYS A 63 -22.68 -0.74 0.20
N GLU A 64 -21.46 -0.36 -0.18
CA GLU A 64 -20.28 -0.44 0.67
C GLU A 64 -20.19 0.80 1.55
N CYS A 65 -20.33 0.61 2.87
CA CYS A 65 -20.19 1.67 3.84
C CYS A 65 -19.18 1.24 4.89
N ALA A 66 -18.18 2.09 5.14
CA ALA A 66 -17.21 1.87 6.20
C ALA A 66 -17.88 1.95 7.57
N GLU A 67 -17.18 1.43 8.58
CA GLU A 67 -17.65 1.52 9.97
C GLU A 67 -17.83 2.99 10.40
N PRO A 68 -18.90 3.33 11.14
CA PRO A 68 -19.15 4.70 11.54
C PRO A 68 -18.06 5.23 12.47
N VAL A 69 -17.53 6.41 12.15
CA VAL A 69 -16.59 7.10 13.03
C VAL A 69 -17.31 7.56 14.30
N LYS A 70 -16.85 7.06 15.45
CA LYS A 70 -17.40 7.41 16.76
C LYS A 70 -16.70 8.67 17.29
N TRP A 71 -17.04 9.85 16.78
CA TRP A 71 -16.43 11.14 17.16
C TRP A 71 -16.38 11.38 18.67
N LYS A 72 -17.44 11.01 19.41
CA LYS A 72 -17.46 11.11 20.89
C LYS A 72 -16.39 10.27 21.58
N ARG A 73 -15.96 9.15 20.97
CA ARG A 73 -14.91 8.29 21.52
C ARG A 73 -13.54 8.96 21.43
N LEU A 74 -13.28 9.73 20.37
CA LEU A 74 -12.03 10.49 20.23
C LEU A 74 -11.87 11.52 21.35
N LEU A 75 -12.98 12.12 21.81
CA LEU A 75 -12.99 13.02 22.96
C LEU A 75 -12.66 12.34 24.30
N SER A 76 -12.72 11.02 24.38
CA SER A 76 -12.36 10.25 25.57
C SER A 76 -10.89 9.81 25.57
N ASN A 77 -10.15 10.03 24.49
CA ASN A 77 -8.73 9.69 24.42
C ASN A 77 -7.92 10.59 25.38
N PRO A 78 -7.13 10.01 26.30
CA PRO A 78 -6.35 10.79 27.24
C PRO A 78 -5.23 11.55 26.52
N GLU A 79 -4.90 12.72 27.04
CA GLU A 79 -3.77 13.51 26.55
C GLU A 79 -2.44 12.74 26.71
N PRO A 80 -1.58 12.72 25.67
CA PRO A 80 -0.24 12.14 25.78
C PRO A 80 0.56 12.78 26.91
N ARG A 81 1.16 11.96 27.76
CA ARG A 81 1.93 12.45 28.91
C ARG A 81 3.26 13.03 28.45
N GLN A 82 3.52 14.27 28.85
CA GLN A 82 4.81 14.91 28.59
C GLN A 82 5.94 14.12 29.28
N PRO A 83 7.04 13.81 28.55
CA PRO A 83 8.15 13.10 29.15
C PRO A 83 8.85 13.96 30.20
N LEU A 84 9.31 13.30 31.25
CA LEU A 84 10.15 13.91 32.28
C LEU A 84 11.62 13.62 32.00
N LYS A 85 12.48 14.58 32.32
CA LYS A 85 13.93 14.38 32.22
C LYS A 85 14.39 13.40 33.29
N SER A 86 15.01 12.30 32.86
CA SER A 86 15.61 11.29 33.73
C SER A 86 17.12 11.48 33.75
N GLY A 87 17.74 11.53 34.93
CA GLY A 87 19.20 11.55 35.11
C GLY A 87 19.76 10.18 35.50
N THR A 88 19.12 9.11 35.04
CA THR A 88 19.43 7.73 35.42
C THR A 88 20.86 7.34 35.06
N LEU A 89 21.31 7.66 33.85
CA LEU A 89 22.67 7.32 33.42
C LEU A 89 23.71 8.19 34.13
N GLU A 90 23.40 9.47 34.33
CA GLU A 90 24.23 10.37 35.15
C GLU A 90 24.41 9.84 36.57
N GLN A 91 23.32 9.39 37.21
CA GLN A 91 23.35 8.84 38.56
C GLN A 91 24.17 7.54 38.63
N GLU A 92 24.00 6.64 37.66
CA GLU A 92 24.79 5.41 37.55
C GLU A 92 26.28 5.71 37.34
N ALA A 93 26.61 6.65 36.45
CA ALA A 93 27.99 7.05 36.19
C ALA A 93 28.63 7.72 37.42
N THR A 94 27.88 8.58 38.11
CA THR A 94 28.33 9.24 39.36
C THR A 94 28.56 8.22 40.46
N HIS A 95 27.66 7.25 40.60
CA HIS A 95 27.79 6.15 41.55
C HIS A 95 29.01 5.26 41.22
N ALA A 96 29.25 4.96 39.94
CA ALA A 96 30.42 4.20 39.50
C ALA A 96 31.75 4.92 39.81
N VAL A 97 31.78 6.26 39.75
CA VAL A 97 32.95 7.05 40.17
C VAL A 97 33.12 7.02 41.68
N ALA A 98 32.03 7.19 42.45
CA ALA A 98 32.06 7.20 43.91
C ALA A 98 32.47 5.85 44.51
N THR A 99 32.11 4.75 43.86
CA THR A 99 32.40 3.38 44.33
C THR A 99 33.70 2.79 43.79
N TYR A 100 34.38 3.48 42.86
CA TYR A 100 35.61 2.99 42.26
C TYR A 100 36.75 2.87 43.29
N ARG A 101 37.28 1.65 43.44
CA ARG A 101 38.49 1.34 44.20
C ARG A 101 39.59 0.85 43.26
N ALA A 102 40.77 1.46 43.33
CA ALA A 102 41.91 1.06 42.53
C ALA A 102 42.41 -0.33 42.94
N ASN A 103 42.56 -1.24 41.97
CA ASN A 103 43.16 -2.55 42.19
C ASN A 103 44.67 -2.40 42.49
N PHE A 104 45.24 -3.35 43.24
CA PHE A 104 46.65 -3.35 43.67
C PHE A 104 47.64 -3.06 42.53
N TRP A 105 47.39 -3.61 41.34
CA TRP A 105 48.18 -3.37 40.13
C TRP A 105 47.97 -1.98 39.50
N ALA A 106 46.77 -1.40 39.58
CA ALA A 106 46.49 -0.06 39.06
C ALA A 106 47.21 1.04 39.87
N ARG A 107 47.41 0.80 41.17
CA ARG A 107 48.18 1.66 42.08
C ARG A 107 49.69 1.57 41.83
N LEU A 108 50.19 0.36 41.54
CA LEU A 108 51.60 0.10 41.26
C LEU A 108 52.07 0.71 39.93
N PHE A 109 51.19 0.80 38.92
CA PHE A 109 51.51 1.33 37.59
C PHE A 109 51.08 2.79 37.34
N LYS A 110 50.65 3.55 38.36
CA LYS A 110 50.12 4.94 38.23
C LYS A 110 48.95 5.08 37.23
N LEU A 111 48.25 3.99 36.91
CA LEU A 111 47.13 3.96 35.96
C LEU A 111 45.81 4.47 36.56
N GLU A 112 45.76 4.62 37.88
CA GLU A 112 44.59 5.09 38.63
C GLU A 112 44.09 6.47 38.15
N ALA A 113 45.00 7.43 37.92
CA ALA A 113 44.62 8.76 37.43
C ALA A 113 43.96 8.71 36.05
N ARG A 114 44.47 7.85 35.16
CA ARG A 114 43.90 7.63 33.82
C ARG A 114 42.53 6.96 33.89
N GLN A 115 42.36 5.98 34.78
CA GLN A 115 41.08 5.28 34.96
C GLN A 115 40.01 6.18 35.57
N ARG A 116 40.36 7.01 36.56
CA ARG A 116 39.44 8.03 37.09
C ARG A 116 39.06 9.06 36.03
N ALA A 117 40.02 9.55 35.23
CA ALA A 117 39.74 10.48 34.14
C ALA A 117 38.75 9.89 33.11
N VAL A 118 38.90 8.60 32.77
CA VAL A 118 37.93 7.90 31.90
C VAL A 118 36.56 7.81 32.56
N LEU A 119 36.47 7.49 33.86
CA LEU A 119 35.20 7.42 34.59
C LEU A 119 34.51 8.79 34.70
N PHE A 120 35.25 9.87 34.94
CA PHE A 120 34.71 11.24 34.90
C PHE A 120 34.20 11.61 33.50
N GLY A 121 34.92 11.21 32.44
CA GLY A 121 34.45 11.38 31.06
C GLY A 121 33.13 10.63 30.79
N LYS A 122 32.89 9.50 31.46
CA LYS A 122 31.62 8.76 31.35
C LYS A 122 30.44 9.50 31.98
N ILE A 123 30.63 10.35 33.00
CA ILE A 123 29.54 11.17 33.54
C ILE A 123 29.05 12.17 32.47
N GLY A 124 29.97 12.88 31.81
CA GLY A 124 29.61 13.81 30.74
C GLY A 124 28.94 13.10 29.55
N ALA A 125 29.43 11.92 29.18
CA ALA A 125 28.80 11.11 28.15
C ALA A 125 27.39 10.63 28.57
N ALA A 126 27.21 10.24 29.84
CA ALA A 126 25.93 9.81 30.38
C ALA A 126 24.92 10.96 30.46
N GLN A 127 25.33 12.16 30.86
CA GLN A 127 24.50 13.37 30.84
C GLN A 127 24.06 13.72 29.41
N ALA A 128 24.98 13.66 28.44
CA ALA A 128 24.67 13.91 27.03
C ALA A 128 23.70 12.85 26.47
N GLU A 129 23.84 11.60 26.90
CA GLU A 129 22.93 10.51 26.53
C GLU A 129 21.54 10.66 27.14
N ASP A 130 21.44 10.96 28.44
CA ASP A 130 20.18 11.25 29.13
C ASP A 130 19.45 12.44 28.46
N GLU A 131 20.18 13.50 28.08
CA GLU A 131 19.63 14.63 27.35
C GLU A 131 19.15 14.21 25.95
N ARG A 132 19.91 13.42 25.21
CA ARG A 132 19.51 12.93 23.89
C ARG A 132 18.24 12.10 23.96
N GLN A 133 18.14 11.20 24.94
CA GLN A 133 16.94 10.38 25.15
C GLN A 133 15.73 11.23 25.55
N TYR A 134 15.95 12.27 26.37
CA TYR A 134 14.89 13.22 26.72
C TYR A 134 14.39 13.99 25.49
N GLN A 135 15.30 14.52 24.67
CA GLN A 135 14.93 15.26 23.46
C GLN A 135 14.16 14.38 22.46
N ALA A 136 14.61 13.14 22.25
CA ALA A 136 13.90 12.19 21.37
C ALA A 136 12.46 11.94 21.86
N LYS A 137 12.29 11.65 23.16
CA LYS A 137 10.96 11.48 23.75
C LYS A 137 10.10 12.75 23.69
N LEU A 138 10.74 13.91 23.83
CA LEU A 138 10.05 15.20 23.78
C LEU A 138 9.53 15.46 22.37
N ASP A 139 10.30 15.14 21.33
CA ASP A 139 9.89 15.29 19.94
C ASP A 139 8.79 14.28 19.57
N GLU A 140 8.90 13.02 20.01
CA GLU A 140 7.81 12.04 19.88
C GLU A 140 6.52 12.53 20.56
N TRP A 141 6.63 13.08 21.77
CA TRP A 141 5.50 13.64 22.49
C TRP A 141 4.89 14.85 21.78
N LYS A 142 5.69 15.76 21.21
CA LYS A 142 5.18 16.92 20.47
C LYS A 142 4.31 16.48 19.29
N THR A 143 4.77 15.49 18.52
CA THR A 143 4.01 14.93 17.39
C THR A 143 2.72 14.30 17.89
N ALA A 144 2.79 13.40 18.88
CA ALA A 144 1.61 12.73 19.41
C ALA A 144 0.60 13.71 20.04
N HIS A 145 1.08 14.75 20.72
CA HIS A 145 0.23 15.79 21.30
C HIS A 145 -0.44 16.64 20.21
N ALA A 146 0.28 16.99 19.13
CA ALA A 146 -0.29 17.72 18.00
C ALA A 146 -1.41 16.90 17.34
N GLU A 147 -1.14 15.62 17.03
CA GLU A 147 -2.16 14.70 16.47
C GLU A 147 -3.37 14.58 17.39
N TRP A 148 -3.15 14.37 18.70
CA TRP A 148 -4.23 14.31 19.68
C TRP A 148 -5.05 15.61 19.75
N ALA A 149 -4.40 16.77 19.65
CA ALA A 149 -5.07 18.06 19.66
C ALA A 149 -5.93 18.27 18.41
N ASP A 150 -5.38 17.93 17.23
CA ASP A 150 -6.06 18.03 15.94
C ASP A 150 -7.27 17.08 15.88
N GLU A 151 -7.11 15.82 16.29
CA GLU A 151 -8.21 14.83 16.37
C GLU A 151 -9.34 15.29 17.27
N ARG A 152 -9.01 15.96 18.37
CA ARG A 152 -10.01 16.49 19.30
C ARG A 152 -10.71 17.73 18.75
N ASP A 153 -9.97 18.65 18.16
CA ASP A 153 -10.53 19.86 17.55
C ASP A 153 -11.56 19.49 16.48
N ILE A 154 -11.17 18.62 15.54
CA ILE A 154 -12.08 18.18 14.47
C ILE A 154 -13.30 17.43 15.03
N ALA A 155 -13.12 16.59 16.07
CA ALA A 155 -14.23 15.88 16.70
C ALA A 155 -15.21 16.83 17.41
N ILE A 156 -14.73 17.86 18.09
CA ILE A 156 -15.56 18.90 18.71
C ILE A 156 -16.35 19.63 17.63
N ARG A 157 -15.66 20.16 16.61
CA ARG A 157 -16.29 20.94 15.54
C ARG A 157 -17.33 20.15 14.77
N ILE A 158 -17.07 18.87 14.47
CA ILE A 158 -18.05 17.98 13.82
C ILE A 158 -19.29 17.78 14.69
N LEU A 159 -19.12 17.57 16.00
CA LEU A 159 -20.23 17.39 16.94
C LEU A 159 -21.05 18.68 17.12
N ASP A 160 -20.41 19.84 17.03
CA ASP A 160 -21.06 21.16 17.02
C ASP A 160 -21.73 21.49 15.67
N GLY A 161 -21.55 20.64 14.66
CA GLY A 161 -22.18 20.78 13.34
C GLY A 161 -21.43 21.71 12.39
N ASP A 162 -20.17 22.06 12.67
CA ASP A 162 -19.32 22.87 11.80
C ASP A 162 -19.25 22.28 10.39
N ARG A 163 -19.58 23.11 9.40
CA ARG A 163 -19.59 22.73 7.98
C ARG A 163 -18.20 22.39 7.46
N GLN A 164 -17.21 23.22 7.78
CA GLN A 164 -15.86 23.04 7.27
C GLN A 164 -15.23 21.77 7.87
N ALA A 165 -15.41 21.54 9.18
CA ALA A 165 -14.86 20.35 9.84
C ALA A 165 -15.39 19.03 9.25
N LYS A 166 -16.66 19.00 8.81
CA LYS A 166 -17.23 17.84 8.10
C LYS A 166 -16.60 17.63 6.72
N LEU A 167 -16.34 18.70 5.99
CA LEU A 167 -15.66 18.64 4.69
C LEU A 167 -14.20 18.21 4.87
N ASP A 168 -13.48 18.80 5.83
CA ASP A 168 -12.10 18.45 6.17
C ASP A 168 -11.97 16.96 6.53
N ALA A 169 -12.92 16.41 7.30
CA ALA A 169 -12.93 14.98 7.63
C ALA A 169 -13.15 14.10 6.39
N ILE A 170 -14.08 14.47 5.50
CA ILE A 170 -14.33 13.73 4.26
C ILE A 170 -13.08 13.72 3.36
N GLU A 171 -12.40 14.86 3.26
CA GLU A 171 -11.17 15.00 2.49
C GLU A 171 -10.04 14.15 3.09
N ALA A 172 -9.89 14.16 4.41
CA ALA A 172 -8.87 13.36 5.11
C ALA A 172 -9.04 11.84 4.94
N PHE A 173 -10.27 11.34 4.76
CA PHE A 173 -10.52 9.92 4.51
C PHE A 173 -10.27 9.50 3.05
N GLU A 174 -10.00 10.44 2.14
CA GLU A 174 -9.84 10.21 0.70
C GLU A 174 -10.93 9.28 0.12
N SER A 175 -12.15 9.34 0.66
CA SER A 175 -13.19 8.30 0.49
C SER A 175 -13.66 8.08 -0.96
N PHE A 176 -13.18 8.90 -1.89
CA PHE A 176 -13.58 8.88 -3.29
C PHE A 176 -12.40 8.75 -4.27
N ALA A 177 -11.17 8.53 -3.78
CA ALA A 177 -10.01 8.34 -4.65
C ALA A 177 -10.23 7.18 -5.63
N GLU A 178 -10.85 6.10 -5.16
CA GLU A 178 -11.15 4.91 -5.97
C GLU A 178 -12.07 5.21 -7.16
N ILE A 179 -13.02 6.14 -7.02
CA ILE A 179 -14.02 6.43 -8.05
C ILE A 179 -13.68 7.67 -8.90
N SER A 180 -12.49 8.25 -8.71
CA SER A 180 -11.99 9.36 -9.52
C SER A 180 -11.89 9.02 -11.02
N HIS A 181 -11.60 7.76 -11.35
CA HIS A 181 -11.53 7.27 -12.73
C HIS A 181 -12.90 7.22 -13.43
N LEU A 182 -14.00 7.29 -12.68
CA LEU A 182 -15.35 7.37 -13.22
C LEU A 182 -15.69 8.79 -13.74
N GLY A 183 -14.70 9.66 -13.95
CA GLY A 183 -14.92 11.04 -14.45
C GLY A 183 -15.90 11.85 -13.60
N SER A 184 -16.13 11.41 -12.36
CA SER A 184 -17.27 11.80 -11.57
C SER A 184 -16.90 12.95 -10.65
N ALA A 185 -17.59 14.08 -10.79
CA ALA A 185 -17.47 15.17 -9.84
C ALA A 185 -18.39 14.88 -8.65
N ILE A 186 -17.80 14.67 -7.47
CA ILE A 186 -18.56 14.56 -6.22
C ILE A 186 -18.56 15.93 -5.56
N GLN A 187 -19.75 16.50 -5.44
CA GLN A 187 -19.95 17.75 -4.73
C GLN A 187 -20.54 17.45 -3.36
N MET A 188 -19.82 17.86 -2.32
CA MET A 188 -20.29 17.80 -0.94
C MET A 188 -20.92 19.12 -0.51
N ILE A 189 -22.13 19.04 0.01
CA ILE A 189 -22.89 20.19 0.50
C ILE A 189 -23.30 19.90 1.94
N VAL A 190 -22.88 20.75 2.87
CA VAL A 190 -23.37 20.71 4.25
C VAL A 190 -24.42 21.79 4.40
N HIS A 191 -25.64 21.36 4.68
CA HIS A 191 -26.79 22.24 4.89
C HIS A 191 -26.84 22.79 6.31
N GLU A 192 -27.69 23.81 6.51
CA GLU A 192 -28.03 24.29 7.84
C GLU A 192 -28.59 23.14 8.72
N GLY A 193 -28.20 23.12 9.99
CA GLY A 193 -28.51 21.99 10.89
C GLY A 193 -27.59 20.77 10.70
N GLY A 194 -26.64 20.82 9.76
CA GLY A 194 -25.55 19.85 9.67
C GLY A 194 -25.85 18.60 8.85
N ALA A 195 -26.95 18.57 8.09
CA ALA A 195 -27.20 17.51 7.12
C ALA A 195 -26.16 17.57 5.99
N LEU A 196 -25.58 16.42 5.64
CA LEU A 196 -24.63 16.28 4.54
C LEU A 196 -25.36 15.73 3.30
N GLU A 197 -25.24 16.42 2.18
CA GLU A 197 -25.67 15.98 0.87
C GLU A 197 -24.43 15.74 -0.01
N ALA A 198 -24.34 14.56 -0.60
CA ALA A 198 -23.36 14.24 -1.62
C ALA A 198 -24.06 14.19 -2.99
N ARG A 199 -23.63 15.03 -3.92
CA ARG A 199 -24.08 15.00 -5.33
C ARG A 199 -23.01 14.37 -6.19
N LEU A 200 -23.37 13.30 -6.86
CA LEU A 200 -22.52 12.63 -7.83
C LEU A 200 -22.97 13.04 -9.24
N ALA A 201 -22.07 13.65 -10.01
CA ALA A 201 -22.27 13.91 -11.42
C ALA A 201 -21.46 12.93 -12.26
N ILE A 202 -22.13 11.91 -12.81
CA ILE A 202 -21.52 10.91 -13.69
C ILE A 202 -21.73 11.34 -15.14
N HIS A 203 -20.67 11.42 -15.94
CA HIS A 203 -20.81 11.47 -17.40
C HIS A 203 -21.07 10.05 -17.92
N GLY A 204 -22.35 9.65 -17.98
CA GLY A 204 -22.76 8.28 -18.28
C GLY A 204 -22.18 7.69 -19.58
N SER A 205 -21.86 8.51 -20.58
CA SER A 205 -21.23 8.07 -21.85
C SER A 205 -19.78 7.60 -21.70
N ASP A 206 -19.08 8.11 -20.69
CA ASP A 206 -17.64 7.91 -20.53
C ASP A 206 -17.34 6.82 -19.48
N VAL A 207 -18.35 6.47 -18.68
CA VAL A 207 -18.23 5.61 -17.49
C VAL A 207 -18.92 4.27 -17.68
N ILE A 208 -20.10 4.28 -18.29
CA ILE A 208 -20.85 3.05 -18.57
C ILE A 208 -20.30 2.44 -19.86
N PRO A 209 -19.87 1.16 -19.86
CA PRO A 209 -19.38 0.50 -21.05
C PRO A 209 -20.37 0.60 -22.21
N THR A 210 -19.88 0.89 -23.42
CA THR A 210 -20.69 0.91 -24.64
C THR A 210 -20.93 -0.48 -25.21
N GLU A 211 -20.27 -1.50 -24.65
CA GLU A 211 -20.34 -2.89 -25.08
C GLU A 211 -20.48 -3.83 -23.88
N VAL A 212 -21.22 -4.90 -24.09
CA VAL A 212 -21.35 -6.03 -23.17
C VAL A 212 -20.40 -7.13 -23.63
N LYS A 213 -19.53 -7.57 -22.72
CA LYS A 213 -18.63 -8.71 -22.93
C LYS A 213 -19.15 -9.96 -22.22
N SER A 214 -19.09 -11.10 -22.87
CA SER A 214 -19.42 -12.39 -22.26
C SER A 214 -18.72 -13.56 -22.95
N LEU A 215 -18.69 -14.74 -22.32
CA LEU A 215 -18.14 -15.94 -22.92
C LEU A 215 -19.19 -16.75 -23.67
N LEU A 216 -18.86 -17.17 -24.89
CA LEU A 216 -19.63 -18.19 -25.61
C LEU A 216 -19.40 -19.57 -24.99
N LYS A 217 -20.29 -20.54 -25.28
CA LYS A 217 -20.10 -21.96 -24.88
C LYS A 217 -18.75 -22.55 -25.30
N SER A 218 -18.12 -21.97 -26.33
CA SER A 218 -16.80 -22.36 -26.81
C SER A 218 -15.61 -21.73 -26.05
N GLY A 219 -15.87 -20.88 -25.05
CA GLY A 219 -14.87 -20.10 -24.31
C GLY A 219 -14.33 -18.88 -25.06
N LYS A 220 -14.89 -18.55 -26.25
CA LYS A 220 -14.47 -17.37 -27.01
C LYS A 220 -15.22 -16.14 -26.50
N LEU A 221 -14.56 -14.98 -26.56
CA LEU A 221 -15.16 -13.69 -26.25
C LEU A 221 -16.31 -13.36 -27.22
N SER A 222 -17.44 -12.95 -26.68
CA SER A 222 -18.57 -12.34 -27.36
C SER A 222 -18.66 -10.89 -26.93
N THR A 223 -18.65 -9.99 -27.91
CA THR A 223 -18.84 -8.55 -27.69
C THR A 223 -20.09 -8.09 -28.42
N LYS A 224 -20.99 -7.40 -27.71
CA LYS A 224 -22.24 -6.85 -28.28
C LYS A 224 -22.40 -5.40 -27.84
N SER A 225 -23.04 -4.57 -28.67
CA SER A 225 -23.43 -3.21 -28.27
C SER A 225 -24.28 -3.24 -27.01
N MET A 226 -24.06 -2.28 -26.11
CA MET A 226 -24.86 -2.08 -24.91
C MET A 226 -26.33 -1.85 -25.29
N PRO A 227 -27.28 -2.69 -24.83
CA PRO A 227 -28.70 -2.42 -25.04
C PRO A 227 -29.13 -1.19 -24.24
N THR A 228 -29.97 -0.32 -24.81
CA THR A 228 -30.45 0.91 -24.14
C THR A 228 -31.11 0.62 -22.78
N GLY A 229 -31.85 -0.47 -22.66
CA GLY A 229 -32.50 -0.85 -21.38
C GLY A 229 -31.48 -1.10 -20.27
N LEU A 230 -30.45 -1.89 -20.56
CA LEU A 230 -29.40 -2.21 -19.59
C LEU A 230 -28.51 -0.99 -19.29
N PHE A 231 -28.25 -0.14 -20.29
CA PHE A 231 -27.57 1.14 -20.08
C PHE A 231 -28.33 2.03 -19.08
N ASN A 232 -29.65 2.13 -19.22
CA ASN A 232 -30.49 2.93 -18.34
C ASN A 232 -30.62 2.36 -16.92
N GLU A 233 -30.38 1.05 -16.73
CA GLU A 233 -30.33 0.44 -15.40
C GLU A 233 -29.03 0.79 -14.65
N LEU A 234 -27.97 1.12 -15.38
CA LEU A 234 -26.66 1.48 -14.84
C LEU A 234 -26.48 3.01 -14.65
N HIS A 235 -27.37 3.81 -15.23
CA HIS A 235 -27.39 5.27 -15.15
C HIS A 235 -28.23 5.76 -13.96
#